data_AF-A0A3M1XHL8-F1
#
_entry.id   AF-A0A3M1XHL8-F1
#
_cell.length_a   1.000
_cell.length_b   1.000
_cell.length_c   1.000
_cell.angle_alpha   90.00
_cell.angle_beta   90.00
_cell.angle_gamma   90.00
#
_symmetry.space_group_name_H-M   'P 1'
#
loop_
_entity.id
_entity.type
_entity.pdbx_description
1 polymer ?
#
loop_
_entity_poly.entity_id
_entity_poly.type
_entity_poly.pdbx_seq_one_letter_code
_entity_poly.pdbx_strand_id
1 'polypeptide(L)' 'MDLSYIINHLGEEREQYYRAAAPPLMQSSNFAFNDVAQMRNSLAHEMDIPFYT' A
#
# COMPACT_ATOMS: atom_id res chain seq x y z
N MET A 1 0.31 8.66 -22.30
CA MET A 1 1.42 8.12 -21.49
C MET A 1 2.26 7.21 -22.37
N ASP A 2 3.57 7.15 -22.12
CA ASP A 2 4.48 6.26 -22.83
C ASP A 2 4.27 4.78 -22.43
N LEU A 3 4.39 3.85 -23.37
CA LEU A 3 4.16 2.42 -23.11
C LEU A 3 5.20 1.83 -22.15
N SER A 4 6.47 2.24 -22.28
CA SER A 4 7.52 1.79 -21.37
C SER A 4 7.23 2.25 -19.94
N TYR A 5 6.70 3.45 -19.77
CA TYR A 5 6.27 3.93 -18.46
C TYR A 5 5.11 3.09 -17.87
N ILE A 6 4.08 2.81 -18.67
CA ILE A 6 2.92 2.03 -18.20
C ILE A 6 3.35 0.65 -17.71
N ILE A 7 4.27 -0.01 -18.41
CA ILE A 7 4.72 -1.36 -18.08
C ILE A 7 5.64 -1.38 -16.86
N ASN A 8 6.51 -0.38 -16.70
CA ASN A 8 7.61 -0.44 -15.74
C ASN A 8 7.45 0.45 -14.51
N HIS A 9 6.53 1.42 -14.54
CA HIS A 9 6.45 2.47 -13.52
C HIS A 9 5.04 2.78 -13.02
N LEU A 10 3.98 2.45 -13.79
CA LEU A 10 2.62 2.74 -13.37
C LEU A 10 2.24 1.87 -12.15
N GLY A 11 1.86 2.53 -11.04
CA GLY A 11 1.51 1.86 -9.79
C GLY A 11 2.70 1.65 -8.82
N GLU A 12 3.91 2.06 -9.21
CA GLU A 12 5.09 1.98 -8.34
C GLU A 12 5.18 3.20 -7.41
N GLU A 13 5.20 2.96 -6.10
CA GLU A 13 5.35 3.97 -5.03
C GLU A 13 6.80 3.99 -4.52
N ARG A 14 7.73 4.40 -5.39
CA ARG A 14 9.19 4.24 -5.15
C ARG A 14 9.73 4.97 -3.92
N GLU A 15 9.10 6.07 -3.48
CA GLU A 15 9.46 6.74 -2.23
C GLU A 15 9.28 5.81 -1.02
N GLN A 16 8.36 4.86 -1.10
CA GLN A 16 8.04 3.90 -0.04
C GLN A 16 8.94 2.65 -0.07
N TYR A 17 9.87 2.54 -1.03
CA TYR A 17 10.69 1.33 -1.20
C TYR A 17 11.97 1.33 -0.37
N TYR A 18 12.18 2.33 0.50
CA TYR A 18 13.37 2.42 1.35
C TYR A 18 14.69 2.35 0.55
N ARG A 19 14.70 2.98 -0.64
CA ARG A 19 15.81 2.95 -1.62
C ARG A 19 16.09 1.59 -2.27
N ALA A 20 15.20 0.61 -2.10
CA ALA A 20 15.28 -0.65 -2.83
C ALA A 20 14.95 -0.44 -4.32
N ALA A 21 15.57 -1.27 -5.16
CA ALA A 21 15.31 -1.25 -6.61
C ALA A 21 13.95 -1.85 -6.98
N ALA A 22 13.44 -2.76 -6.15
CA ALA A 22 12.18 -3.48 -6.33
C ALA A 22 11.24 -3.21 -5.13
N PRO A 23 9.92 -3.35 -5.31
CA PRO A 23 8.95 -3.16 -4.23
C PRO A 23 9.20 -4.15 -3.07
N PRO A 24 9.13 -3.68 -1.81
CA PRO A 24 9.21 -4.57 -0.66
C PRO A 24 7.98 -5.48 -0.58
N LEU A 25 8.18 -6.70 -0.06
CA LEU A 25 7.11 -7.68 0.11
C LEU A 25 6.45 -7.52 1.49
N MET A 26 5.16 -7.18 1.49
CA MET A 26 4.37 -6.99 2.72
C MET A 26 3.75 -8.32 3.17
N GLN A 27 4.50 -9.13 3.92
CA GLN A 27 4.04 -10.44 4.43
C GLN A 27 3.39 -10.32 5.81
N SER A 28 2.18 -9.77 5.86
CA SER A 28 1.38 -9.70 7.09
C SER A 28 -0.07 -10.07 6.80
N SER A 29 -0.76 -10.67 7.78
CA SER A 29 -2.19 -10.93 7.70
C SER A 29 -3.05 -9.77 8.23
N ASN A 30 -2.48 -8.88 9.05
CA ASN A 30 -3.19 -7.76 9.67
C ASN A 30 -2.31 -6.50 9.68
N PHE A 31 -2.94 -5.34 9.62
CA PHE A 31 -2.26 -4.03 9.64
C PHE A 31 -2.69 -3.21 10.86
N ALA A 32 -1.71 -2.55 11.48
CA ALA A 32 -1.94 -1.75 12.68
C ALA A 32 -2.39 -0.32 12.33
N PHE A 33 -3.17 0.27 13.24
CA PHE A 33 -3.61 1.66 13.17
C PHE A 33 -3.03 2.46 14.33
N ASN A 34 -2.90 3.77 14.17
CA ASN A 34 -2.32 4.64 15.20
C ASN A 34 -3.21 4.73 16.44
N ASP A 35 -4.54 4.67 16.24
CA ASP A 35 -5.52 4.67 17.32
C ASP A 35 -6.83 3.97 16.92
N VAL A 36 -7.69 3.74 17.92
CA VAL A 36 -8.96 3.02 17.76
C VAL A 36 -9.97 3.80 16.92
N ALA A 37 -9.94 5.14 16.97
CA ALA A 37 -10.86 5.96 16.19
C ALA A 37 -10.53 5.87 14.70
N GLN A 38 -9.24 5.93 14.34
CA GLN A 38 -8.76 5.70 12.99
C GLN A 38 -9.16 4.31 12.48
N MET A 39 -8.89 3.26 13.26
CA MET A 39 -9.30 1.89 12.91
C MET A 39 -10.80 1.80 12.61
N ARG A 40 -11.66 2.38 13.46
CA ARG A 40 -13.12 2.38 13.26
C ARG A 40 -13.55 3.10 12.00
N ASN A 41 -12.93 4.24 11.69
CA ASN A 41 -13.25 5.00 10.48
C ASN A 41 -12.81 4.26 9.21
N SER A 42 -11.69 3.53 9.28
CA SER A 42 -11.16 2.74 8.17
C SER A 42 -12.04 1.55 7.80
N LEU A 43 -12.80 0.98 8.75
CA LEU A 43 -13.73 -0.13 8.46
C LEU A 43 -14.79 0.23 7.42
N ALA A 44 -15.22 1.50 7.37
CA ALA A 44 -16.17 1.95 6.34
C ALA A 44 -15.56 2.00 4.94
N HIS A 45 -14.23 1.88 4.82
CA HIS A 45 -13.45 1.99 3.59
C HIS A 45 -12.47 0.79 3.46
N GLU A 46 -12.86 -0.39 3.94
CA GLU A 46 -11.95 -1.56 4.01
C GLU A 46 -11.39 -1.99 2.64
N MET A 47 -12.13 -1.72 1.55
CA MET A 47 -11.70 -2.05 0.19
C MET A 47 -10.54 -1.17 -0.30
N ASP A 48 -10.40 0.02 0.29
CA ASP A 48 -9.39 1.00 -0.10
C ASP A 48 -8.22 1.03 0.89
N ILE A 49 -8.42 0.56 2.13
CA ILE A 49 -7.45 0.62 3.22
C ILE A 49 -7.08 -0.81 3.65
N PRO A 50 -5.80 -1.21 3.52
CA PRO A 50 -5.34 -2.51 3.99
C PRO A 50 -5.66 -2.71 5.48
N PHE A 51 -6.57 -3.64 5.77
CA PHE A 51 -6.99 -3.97 7.12
C PHE A 51 -6.49 -5.38 7.48
N TYR A 52 -6.82 -6.35 6.64
CA TYR A 52 -6.35 -7.73 6.70
C TYR A 52 -6.33 -8.35 5.29
N THR A 53 -5.61 -9.45 5.11
CA THR A 53 -5.55 -10.23 3.87
C THR A 53 -5.56 -11.72 4.14
#